data_AF-A0A6D0JDN3-F1
#
_entry.id   AF-A0A6D0JDN3-F1
#
_cell.length_a   1.000
_cell.length_b   1.000
_cell.length_c   1.000
_cell.angle_alpha   90.00
_cell.angle_beta   90.00
_cell.angle_gamma   90.00
#
_symmetry.space_group_name_H-M   'P 1'
#
loop_
_entity.id
_entity.type
_entity.pdbx_description
1 polymer ?
#
loop_
_entity_poly.entity_id
_entity_poly.type
_entity_poly.pdbx_seq_one_letter_code
_entity_poly.pdbx_strand_id
1 'polypeptide(L)'
;MRHKNKVDVVKFLKVFESKKIPENGKISLMYESAIHYDMYSVYIKDDEGNDYLFDSYSNGIIKVKKWNHQNKTFNIDTILKPERLTSNSFSGIYYYHAHELKFDSLDDLSYFNVLRFRRIADRQNKKLSREKYLYRQRKQEITDVMTVLAAIVRIYREQQGEKPFSETLIMNDVAGRLWIYHDDYSRLIKELRLCLDSLVESGDISKTRDGYKPTGKAINTLNHFNNEKQRYNENIRSQKSMFWATLFAAIGALGSMTAAFIGLMK
;
A
#
# COMPACT_ATOMS: atom_id res chain seq x y z
N MET A 1 -26.03 -12.52 -36.71
CA MET A 1 -24.57 -12.76 -36.75
C MET A 1 -23.87 -11.41 -36.69
N ARG A 2 -23.21 -11.06 -35.57
CA ARG A 2 -22.43 -9.81 -35.48
C ARG A 2 -21.15 -9.97 -36.30
N HIS A 3 -20.96 -9.13 -37.31
CA HIS A 3 -19.66 -8.98 -37.98
C HIS A 3 -18.61 -8.66 -36.92
N LYS A 4 -17.71 -9.62 -36.60
CA LYS A 4 -16.48 -9.33 -35.89
C LYS A 4 -15.69 -8.40 -36.80
N ASN A 5 -15.56 -7.12 -36.42
CA ASN A 5 -14.63 -6.20 -37.07
C ASN A 5 -13.25 -6.89 -37.12
N LYS A 6 -12.73 -7.10 -38.32
CA LYS A 6 -11.39 -7.66 -38.51
C LYS A 6 -10.40 -6.74 -37.80
N VAL A 7 -9.69 -7.26 -36.81
CA VAL A 7 -8.67 -6.52 -36.06
C VAL A 7 -7.56 -6.11 -37.03
N ASP A 8 -7.26 -4.81 -37.08
CA ASP A 8 -6.21 -4.28 -37.93
C ASP A 8 -4.84 -4.43 -37.23
N VAL A 9 -4.14 -5.51 -37.57
CA VAL A 9 -2.81 -5.83 -37.04
C VAL A 9 -1.79 -4.71 -37.32
N VAL A 10 -1.86 -4.08 -38.50
CA VAL A 10 -0.93 -3.00 -38.89
C VAL A 10 -1.10 -1.79 -37.99
N LYS A 11 -2.34 -1.48 -37.60
CA LYS A 11 -2.62 -0.40 -36.64
C LYS A 11 -1.96 -0.67 -35.28
N PHE A 12 -2.03 -1.90 -34.78
CA PHE A 12 -1.40 -2.27 -33.50
C PHE A 12 0.13 -2.24 -33.56
N LEU A 13 0.73 -2.71 -34.65
CA LEU A 13 2.19 -2.64 -34.85
C LEU A 13 2.72 -1.20 -34.81
N LYS A 14 1.99 -0.24 -35.40
CA LYS A 14 2.32 1.19 -35.30
C LYS A 14 2.24 1.71 -33.86
N VAL A 15 1.24 1.26 -33.09
CA VAL A 15 1.12 1.62 -31.67
C VAL A 15 2.30 1.04 -30.87
N PHE A 16 2.68 -0.22 -31.11
CA PHE A 16 3.80 -0.86 -30.43
C PHE A 16 5.12 -0.16 -30.73
N GLU A 17 5.37 0.27 -31.97
CA GLU A 17 6.56 1.06 -32.31
C GLU A 17 6.59 2.40 -31.55
N SER A 18 5.46 3.12 -31.51
CA SER A 18 5.38 4.41 -30.81
C SER A 18 5.55 4.30 -29.30
N LYS A 19 5.36 3.10 -28.73
CA LYS A 19 5.31 2.82 -27.30
C LYS A 19 6.18 1.62 -26.94
N LYS A 20 7.33 1.49 -27.59
CA LYS A 20 8.27 0.39 -27.33
C LYS A 20 9.04 0.61 -26.04
N ILE A 21 9.57 -0.49 -25.51
CA ILE A 21 10.48 -0.44 -24.35
C ILE A 21 11.75 0.32 -24.76
N PRO A 22 12.33 1.17 -23.88
CA PRO A 22 13.60 1.84 -24.16
C PRO A 22 14.71 0.84 -24.51
N GLU A 23 15.63 1.24 -25.40
CA GLU A 23 16.70 0.37 -25.94
C GLU A 23 17.58 -0.28 -24.87
N ASN A 24 17.64 0.32 -23.67
CA ASN A 24 18.39 -0.22 -22.53
C ASN A 24 17.78 -1.50 -21.93
N GLY A 25 16.57 -1.92 -22.36
CA GLY A 25 15.94 -3.22 -22.06
C GLY A 25 15.60 -3.50 -20.59
N LYS A 26 16.00 -2.63 -19.67
CA LYS A 26 15.77 -2.78 -18.22
C LYS A 26 14.47 -2.10 -17.83
N ILE A 27 13.45 -2.92 -17.60
CA ILE A 27 12.20 -2.47 -16.98
C ILE A 27 12.42 -2.47 -15.46
N SER A 28 12.40 -1.28 -14.85
CA SER A 28 12.34 -1.17 -13.39
C SER A 28 10.90 -1.34 -12.93
N LEU A 29 10.65 -2.24 -11.97
CA LEU A 29 9.34 -2.41 -11.33
C LEU A 29 9.15 -1.46 -10.14
N MET A 30 10.13 -0.60 -9.85
CA MET A 30 10.01 0.39 -8.78
C MET A 30 8.96 1.44 -9.17
N TYR A 31 8.06 1.75 -8.23
CA TYR A 31 6.96 2.68 -8.45
C TYR A 31 7.40 4.02 -9.05
N GLU A 32 8.51 4.59 -8.57
CA GLU A 32 9.04 5.89 -9.00
C GLU A 32 9.43 5.91 -10.48
N SER A 33 9.91 4.78 -11.01
CA SER A 33 10.20 4.64 -12.43
C SER A 33 8.94 4.23 -13.21
N ALA A 34 8.21 3.25 -12.68
CA ALA A 34 7.08 2.63 -13.36
C ALA A 34 5.86 3.55 -13.52
N ILE A 35 5.71 4.56 -12.66
CA ILE A 35 4.63 5.55 -12.77
C ILE A 35 4.69 6.36 -14.07
N HIS A 36 5.86 6.44 -14.71
CA HIS A 36 6.07 7.14 -15.97
C HIS A 36 5.94 6.25 -17.20
N TYR A 37 5.63 4.96 -17.02
CA TYR A 37 5.53 4.02 -18.14
C TYR A 37 4.21 4.19 -18.89
N ASP A 38 4.32 4.18 -20.22
CA ASP A 38 3.24 3.96 -21.18
C ASP A 38 3.83 3.18 -22.36
N MET A 39 4.10 1.89 -22.14
CA MET A 39 4.87 1.06 -23.05
C MET A 39 4.34 -0.37 -23.16
N TYR A 40 4.62 -1.04 -24.28
CA TYR A 40 4.22 -2.41 -24.57
C TYR A 40 5.44 -3.34 -24.66
N SER A 41 5.37 -4.48 -23.97
CA SER A 41 6.22 -5.64 -24.22
C SER A 41 5.39 -6.67 -24.98
N VAL A 42 5.73 -6.93 -26.25
CA VAL A 42 4.92 -7.76 -27.13
C VAL A 42 5.70 -9.00 -27.54
N TYR A 43 5.13 -10.15 -27.26
CA TYR A 43 5.57 -11.44 -27.75
C TYR A 43 4.73 -11.83 -28.96
N ILE A 44 5.38 -12.42 -29.95
CA ILE A 44 4.76 -12.86 -31.20
C ILE A 44 4.99 -14.35 -31.31
N LYS A 45 3.93 -15.10 -31.59
CA LYS A 45 3.98 -16.53 -31.89
C LYS A 45 3.60 -16.76 -33.34
N ASP A 46 4.49 -17.43 -34.05
CA ASP A 46 4.24 -17.83 -35.45
C ASP A 46 3.44 -19.13 -35.51
N ASP A 47 2.90 -19.47 -36.68
CA ASP A 47 2.10 -20.68 -36.91
C ASP A 47 2.91 -21.96 -36.64
N GLU A 48 4.23 -21.90 -36.79
CA GLU A 48 5.19 -22.96 -36.45
C GLU A 48 5.43 -23.09 -34.93
N GLY A 49 4.81 -22.25 -34.10
CA GLY A 49 4.93 -22.27 -32.65
C GLY A 49 6.22 -21.63 -32.10
N ASN A 50 7.01 -20.99 -32.95
CA ASN A 50 8.22 -20.26 -32.55
C ASN A 50 7.85 -18.96 -31.80
N ASP A 51 8.55 -18.67 -30.70
CA ASP A 51 8.37 -17.47 -29.89
C ASP A 51 9.35 -16.36 -30.29
N TYR A 52 8.83 -15.16 -30.45
CA TYR A 52 9.57 -13.96 -30.83
C TYR A 52 9.24 -12.79 -29.91
N LEU A 53 10.19 -11.89 -29.70
CA LEU A 53 10.00 -10.61 -29.01
C LEU A 53 9.99 -9.48 -30.03
N PHE A 54 8.95 -8.63 -29.99
CA PHE A 54 8.87 -7.45 -30.84
C PHE A 54 9.96 -6.43 -30.47
N ASP A 55 10.69 -5.95 -31.46
CA ASP A 55 11.75 -4.96 -31.28
C ASP A 55 11.41 -3.64 -32.01
N SER A 56 11.11 -3.73 -33.31
CA SER A 56 10.65 -2.55 -34.05
C SER A 56 9.80 -2.88 -35.29
N TYR A 57 9.05 -1.90 -35.76
CA TYR A 57 8.28 -1.95 -37.00
C TYR A 57 8.58 -0.76 -37.89
N SER A 58 9.15 -1.01 -39.06
CA SER A 58 9.50 0.03 -40.04
C SER A 58 9.28 -0.48 -41.47
N ASN A 59 8.77 0.39 -42.35
CA ASN A 59 8.60 0.11 -43.78
C ASN A 59 7.85 -1.19 -44.11
N GLY A 60 6.85 -1.57 -43.30
CA GLY A 60 6.07 -2.79 -43.51
C GLY A 60 6.74 -4.08 -43.02
N ILE A 61 7.91 -3.97 -42.39
CA ILE A 61 8.71 -5.09 -41.90
C ILE A 61 8.75 -5.06 -40.37
N ILE A 62 8.53 -6.22 -39.74
CA ILE A 62 8.64 -6.38 -38.28
C ILE A 62 10.03 -6.94 -37.99
N LYS A 63 10.83 -6.20 -37.22
CA LYS A 63 12.06 -6.70 -36.62
C LYS A 63 11.73 -7.33 -35.27
N VAL A 64 12.14 -8.57 -35.09
CA VAL A 64 11.89 -9.34 -33.88
C VAL A 64 13.15 -10.05 -33.43
N LYS A 65 13.21 -10.39 -32.15
CA LYS A 65 14.25 -11.26 -31.59
C LYS A 65 13.66 -12.63 -31.35
N LYS A 66 14.19 -13.67 -32.01
CA LYS A 66 13.75 -15.05 -31.83
C LYS A 66 14.30 -15.62 -30.52
N TRP A 67 13.49 -16.46 -29.87
CA TRP A 67 13.90 -17.19 -28.68
C TRP A 67 15.02 -18.19 -28.98
N ASN A 68 16.10 -18.13 -28.21
CA ASN A 68 17.19 -19.09 -28.30
C ASN A 68 17.10 -20.09 -27.14
N HIS A 69 16.81 -21.35 -27.46
CA HIS A 69 16.68 -22.43 -26.49
C HIS A 69 17.97 -22.72 -25.71
N GLN A 70 19.15 -22.43 -26.27
CA GLN A 70 20.43 -22.69 -25.62
C GLN A 70 20.72 -21.67 -24.52
N ASN A 71 20.48 -20.39 -24.81
CA ASN A 71 20.80 -19.28 -23.91
C ASN A 71 19.60 -18.77 -23.09
N LYS A 72 18.41 -19.36 -23.27
CA LYS A 72 17.14 -18.95 -22.65
C LYS A 72 16.89 -17.43 -22.76
N THR A 73 17.24 -16.85 -23.91
CA THR A 73 17.18 -15.41 -24.15
C THR A 73 16.74 -15.12 -25.58
N PHE A 74 16.10 -13.97 -25.78
CA PHE A 74 15.76 -13.45 -27.11
C PHE A 74 16.96 -12.68 -27.68
N ASN A 75 17.78 -13.33 -28.50
CA ASN A 75 19.02 -12.74 -29.00
C ASN A 75 19.26 -12.90 -30.51
N ILE A 76 18.38 -13.62 -31.23
CA ILE A 76 18.54 -13.85 -32.66
C ILE A 76 17.67 -12.85 -33.43
N ASP A 77 18.27 -11.81 -34.01
CA ASP A 77 17.54 -10.85 -34.83
C ASP A 77 16.95 -11.54 -36.06
N THR A 78 15.64 -11.43 -36.24
CA THR A 78 14.87 -12.06 -37.32
C THR A 78 13.86 -11.06 -37.87
N ILE A 79 13.49 -11.24 -39.13
CA ILE A 79 12.52 -10.41 -39.82
C ILE A 79 11.24 -11.21 -40.07
N LEU A 80 10.10 -10.66 -39.65
CA LEU A 80 8.77 -11.24 -39.92
C LEU A 80 7.96 -10.34 -40.86
N LYS A 81 7.16 -10.99 -41.72
CA LYS A 81 6.18 -10.33 -42.58
C LYS A 81 4.82 -10.29 -41.88
N PRO A 82 4.15 -9.13 -41.79
CA PRO A 82 2.86 -9.00 -41.09
C PRO A 82 1.73 -9.86 -41.65
N GLU A 83 1.78 -10.23 -42.94
CA GLU A 83 0.69 -10.91 -43.66
C GLU A 83 0.37 -12.31 -43.11
N ARG A 84 1.33 -12.95 -42.43
CA ARG A 84 1.16 -14.28 -41.83
C ARG A 84 0.63 -14.24 -40.39
N LEU A 85 0.57 -13.06 -39.78
CA LEU A 85 0.21 -12.92 -38.37
C LEU A 85 -1.28 -12.62 -38.20
N THR A 86 -1.91 -13.27 -37.23
CA THR A 86 -3.33 -13.05 -36.88
C THR A 86 -3.45 -12.32 -35.54
N SER A 87 -4.67 -11.89 -35.18
CA SER A 87 -4.95 -11.25 -33.86
C SER A 87 -4.43 -12.07 -32.67
N ASN A 88 -4.48 -13.39 -32.79
CA ASN A 88 -4.11 -14.34 -31.74
C ASN A 88 -2.61 -14.68 -31.72
N SER A 89 -1.85 -14.19 -32.71
CA SER A 89 -0.40 -14.38 -32.76
C SER A 89 0.34 -13.46 -31.78
N PHE A 90 -0.35 -12.55 -31.10
CA PHE A 90 0.26 -11.53 -30.25
C PHE A 90 -0.16 -11.71 -28.79
N SER A 91 0.81 -11.79 -27.91
CA SER A 91 0.62 -11.73 -26.46
C SER A 91 1.59 -10.73 -25.86
N GLY A 92 1.43 -10.37 -24.59
CA GLY A 92 2.32 -9.39 -23.99
C GLY A 92 1.80 -8.73 -22.74
N ILE A 93 2.52 -7.67 -22.37
CA ILE A 93 2.25 -6.87 -21.18
C ILE A 93 2.23 -5.40 -21.60
N TYR A 94 1.13 -4.72 -21.31
CA TYR A 94 1.03 -3.28 -21.39
C TYR A 94 1.31 -2.67 -20.02
N TYR A 95 2.41 -1.91 -19.94
CA TYR A 95 2.82 -1.18 -18.75
C TYR A 95 2.27 0.24 -18.82
N TYR A 96 1.42 0.60 -17.85
CA TYR A 96 0.85 1.94 -17.74
C TYR A 96 0.84 2.40 -16.30
N HIS A 97 1.55 3.48 -15.99
CA HIS A 97 1.53 4.14 -14.68
C HIS A 97 1.63 3.16 -13.50
N ALA A 98 2.67 2.32 -13.48
CA ALA A 98 2.95 1.27 -12.48
C ALA A 98 1.92 0.11 -12.41
N HIS A 99 1.10 -0.06 -13.43
CA HIS A 99 0.15 -1.17 -13.56
C HIS A 99 0.47 -2.00 -14.81
N GLU A 100 0.18 -3.30 -14.73
CA GLU A 100 0.40 -4.25 -15.80
C GLU A 100 -0.94 -4.80 -16.30
N LEU A 101 -1.13 -4.75 -17.62
CA LEU A 101 -2.22 -5.44 -18.30
C LEU A 101 -1.61 -6.52 -19.19
N LYS A 102 -1.81 -7.78 -18.80
CA LYS A 102 -1.46 -8.94 -19.63
C LYS A 102 -2.53 -9.14 -20.69
N PHE A 103 -2.10 -9.46 -21.91
CA PHE A 103 -2.98 -9.76 -23.03
C PHE A 103 -2.45 -10.98 -23.78
N ASP A 104 -3.36 -11.81 -24.28
CA ASP A 104 -3.03 -13.00 -25.07
C ASP A 104 -3.46 -12.86 -26.54
N SER A 105 -4.18 -11.77 -26.85
CA SER A 105 -4.62 -11.42 -28.21
C SER A 105 -4.69 -9.90 -28.40
N LEU A 106 -4.68 -9.45 -29.66
CA LEU A 106 -4.94 -8.04 -29.98
C LEU A 106 -6.38 -7.60 -29.67
N ASP A 107 -7.33 -8.54 -29.63
CA ASP A 107 -8.72 -8.27 -29.26
C ASP A 107 -8.85 -7.81 -27.80
N ASP A 108 -8.00 -8.32 -26.90
CA ASP A 108 -7.94 -7.90 -25.50
C ASP A 108 -7.55 -6.43 -25.37
N LEU A 109 -6.75 -5.93 -26.31
CA LEU A 109 -6.30 -4.55 -26.41
C LEU A 109 -7.32 -3.61 -27.11
N SER A 110 -8.59 -4.00 -27.14
CA SER A 110 -9.65 -3.13 -27.64
C SER A 110 -9.64 -1.74 -26.96
N TYR A 111 -10.04 -0.71 -27.71
CA TYR A 111 -10.02 0.68 -27.23
C TYR A 111 -10.75 0.84 -25.89
N PHE A 112 -11.89 0.17 -25.70
CA PHE A 112 -12.65 0.23 -24.46
C PHE A 112 -11.92 -0.45 -23.29
N ASN A 113 -11.26 -1.58 -23.51
CA ASN A 113 -10.50 -2.29 -22.48
C ASN A 113 -9.29 -1.46 -22.03
N VAL A 114 -8.53 -0.93 -22.99
CA VAL A 114 -7.37 -0.08 -22.70
C VAL A 114 -7.79 1.20 -21.98
N LEU A 115 -8.86 1.86 -22.42
CA LEU A 115 -9.38 3.07 -21.77
C LEU A 115 -9.88 2.78 -20.35
N ARG A 116 -10.58 1.66 -20.14
CA ARG A 116 -11.04 1.22 -18.81
C ARG A 116 -9.85 0.95 -17.90
N PHE A 117 -8.84 0.23 -18.39
CA PHE A 117 -7.62 -0.07 -17.65
C PHE A 117 -6.88 1.21 -17.22
N ARG A 118 -6.63 2.14 -18.16
CA ARG A 118 -5.99 3.44 -17.86
C ARG A 118 -6.75 4.21 -16.79
N ARG A 119 -8.08 4.30 -16.91
CA ARG A 119 -8.93 4.98 -15.90
C ARG A 119 -8.83 4.33 -14.52
N ILE A 120 -8.74 3.02 -14.44
CA ILE A 120 -8.59 2.31 -13.16
C ILE A 120 -7.21 2.59 -12.56
N ALA A 121 -6.15 2.44 -13.36
CA ALA A 121 -4.78 2.72 -12.95
C ALA A 121 -4.61 4.17 -12.45
N ASP A 122 -5.12 5.15 -13.20
CA ASP A 122 -5.04 6.57 -12.81
C ASP A 122 -5.84 6.87 -11.53
N ARG A 123 -7.00 6.24 -11.35
CA ARG A 123 -7.79 6.38 -10.12
C ARG A 123 -7.06 5.77 -8.91
N GLN A 124 -6.46 4.60 -9.07
CA GLN A 124 -5.68 3.94 -8.03
C GLN A 124 -4.46 4.78 -7.64
N ASN A 125 -3.73 5.31 -8.63
CA ASN A 125 -2.59 6.21 -8.39
C ASN A 125 -3.01 7.52 -7.72
N LYS A 126 -4.12 8.14 -8.14
CA LYS A 126 -4.66 9.34 -7.46
C LYS A 126 -5.05 9.06 -6.02
N LYS A 127 -5.68 7.91 -5.75
CA LYS A 127 -6.03 7.48 -4.40
C LYS A 127 -4.76 7.32 -3.55
N LEU A 128 -3.77 6.59 -4.05
CA LEU A 128 -2.50 6.38 -3.37
C LEU A 128 -1.74 7.69 -3.12
N SER A 129 -1.70 8.59 -4.11
CA SER A 129 -1.09 9.91 -3.98
C SER A 129 -1.79 10.75 -2.91
N ARG A 130 -3.13 10.73 -2.87
CA ARG A 130 -3.91 11.39 -1.82
C ARG A 130 -3.65 10.79 -0.44
N GLU A 131 -3.58 9.47 -0.33
CA GLU A 131 -3.23 8.79 0.91
C GLU A 131 -1.82 9.18 1.38
N LYS A 132 -0.83 9.19 0.50
CA LYS A 132 0.53 9.67 0.79
C LYS A 132 0.52 11.13 1.26
N TYR A 133 -0.23 12.00 0.60
CA TYR A 133 -0.33 13.41 0.98
C TYR A 133 -0.97 13.60 2.36
N LEU A 134 -2.13 12.96 2.60
CA LEU A 134 -2.81 13.00 3.90
C LEU A 134 -1.94 12.41 5.01
N TYR A 135 -1.17 11.37 4.68
CA TYR A 135 -0.24 10.74 5.61
C TYR A 135 0.90 11.69 5.99
N ARG A 136 1.54 12.37 5.01
CA ARG A 136 2.59 13.37 5.27
C ARG A 136 2.12 14.55 6.13
N GLN A 137 0.85 14.94 6.02
CA GLN A 137 0.29 16.01 6.84
C GLN A 137 0.02 15.60 8.29
N ARG A 138 -0.10 14.30 8.57
CA ARG A 138 -0.27 13.81 9.93
C ARG A 138 1.08 13.85 10.61
N LYS A 139 1.24 14.72 11.61
CA LYS A 139 2.31 14.58 12.60
C LYS A 139 2.05 13.31 13.40
N GLN A 140 2.59 12.19 12.95
CA GLN A 140 2.66 10.97 13.74
C GLN A 140 3.92 11.07 14.59
N GLU A 141 3.76 11.00 15.90
CA GLU A 141 4.86 10.85 16.83
C GLU A 141 4.70 9.48 17.49
N ILE A 142 5.78 8.69 17.51
CA ILE A 142 5.79 7.37 18.16
C ILE A 142 6.34 7.58 19.57
N THR A 143 5.57 8.26 20.42
CA THR A 143 5.98 8.53 21.81
C THR A 143 5.34 7.57 22.81
N ASP A 144 4.26 6.90 22.44
CA ASP A 144 3.53 6.01 23.33
C ASP A 144 4.06 4.58 23.29
N VAL A 145 4.91 4.27 24.27
CA VAL A 145 5.50 2.94 24.52
C VAL A 145 4.42 1.86 24.65
N MET A 146 3.26 2.17 25.24
CA MET A 146 2.17 1.21 25.41
C MET A 146 1.45 0.90 24.10
N THR A 147 1.35 1.87 23.19
CA THR A 147 0.86 1.63 21.83
C THR A 147 1.81 0.68 21.07
N VAL A 148 3.14 0.85 21.21
CA VAL A 148 4.13 -0.06 20.62
C VAL A 148 4.03 -1.46 21.20
N LEU A 149 3.89 -1.59 22.54
CA LEU A 149 3.72 -2.89 23.20
C LEU A 149 2.45 -3.61 22.73
N ALA A 150 1.33 -2.88 22.63
CA ALA A 150 0.07 -3.41 22.15
C ALA A 150 0.16 -3.90 20.69
N ALA A 151 0.86 -3.15 19.84
CA ALA A 151 1.15 -3.53 18.46
C ALA A 151 1.95 -4.85 18.39
N ILE A 152 3.04 -4.96 19.16
CA ILE A 152 3.88 -6.18 19.18
C ILE A 152 3.07 -7.40 19.64
N VAL A 153 2.28 -7.27 20.71
CA VAL A 153 1.42 -8.37 21.20
C VAL A 153 0.35 -8.74 20.17
N ARG A 154 -0.25 -7.76 19.48
CA ARG A 154 -1.21 -8.02 18.40
C ARG A 154 -0.58 -8.80 17.26
N ILE A 155 0.56 -8.34 16.74
CA ILE A 155 1.30 -9.02 15.68
C ILE A 155 1.61 -10.47 16.08
N TYR A 156 2.03 -10.69 17.33
CA TYR A 156 2.32 -12.02 17.85
C TYR A 156 1.10 -12.95 17.91
N ARG A 157 -0.08 -12.42 18.23
CA ARG A 157 -1.32 -13.20 18.26
C ARG A 157 -1.84 -13.56 16.86
N GLU A 158 -1.59 -12.70 15.87
CA GLU A 158 -2.07 -12.88 14.50
C GLU A 158 -1.12 -13.76 13.67
N GLN A 159 0.17 -13.79 14.01
CA GLN A 159 1.15 -14.62 13.30
C GLN A 159 1.02 -16.10 13.66
N GLN A 160 1.23 -16.97 12.65
CA GLN A 160 1.38 -18.40 12.90
C GLN A 160 2.80 -18.72 13.41
N GLY A 161 2.85 -19.31 14.62
CA GLY A 161 4.09 -19.72 15.27
C GLY A 161 4.82 -18.59 15.99
N GLU A 162 5.89 -18.95 16.71
CA GLU A 162 6.47 -18.08 17.73
C GLU A 162 7.71 -17.28 17.29
N LYS A 163 7.79 -16.92 16.00
CA LYS A 163 8.97 -16.28 15.42
C LYS A 163 9.08 -14.79 15.82
N PRO A 164 10.30 -14.26 16.01
CA PRO A 164 10.53 -12.83 16.20
C PRO A 164 10.12 -11.96 15.00
N PHE A 165 9.84 -10.68 15.25
CA PHE A 165 9.41 -9.69 14.25
C PHE A 165 10.48 -8.65 13.97
N SER A 166 10.59 -8.23 12.70
CA SER A 166 11.48 -7.13 12.33
C SER A 166 10.96 -5.77 12.80
N GLU A 167 11.88 -4.83 13.03
CA GLU A 167 11.58 -3.43 13.33
C GLU A 167 10.62 -2.83 12.27
N THR A 168 10.82 -3.15 11.00
CA THR A 168 9.97 -2.71 9.88
C THR A 168 8.52 -3.19 10.02
N LEU A 169 8.30 -4.42 10.48
CA LEU A 169 6.95 -4.95 10.66
C LEU A 169 6.23 -4.22 11.79
N ILE A 170 6.93 -3.96 12.90
CA ILE A 170 6.40 -3.20 14.04
C ILE A 170 6.09 -1.76 13.61
N MET A 171 6.99 -1.11 12.88
CA MET A 171 6.79 0.24 12.34
C MET A 171 5.56 0.31 11.43
N ASN A 172 5.37 -0.69 10.56
CA ASN A 172 4.20 -0.76 9.68
C ASN A 172 2.87 -0.85 10.45
N ASP A 173 2.88 -1.47 11.62
CA ASP A 173 1.69 -1.63 12.46
C ASP A 173 1.41 -0.39 13.32
N VAL A 174 2.47 0.24 13.85
CA VAL A 174 2.37 1.43 14.71
C VAL A 174 2.11 2.71 13.90
N ALA A 175 2.92 2.95 12.87
CA ALA A 175 2.86 4.17 12.07
C ALA A 175 2.06 3.99 10.78
N GLY A 176 1.78 2.75 10.35
CA GLY A 176 1.15 2.45 9.06
C GLY A 176 2.17 2.36 7.92
N ARG A 177 1.90 1.52 6.91
CA ARG A 177 2.84 1.19 5.80
C ARG A 177 3.39 2.38 4.99
N LEU A 178 2.79 3.57 5.12
CA LEU A 178 3.21 4.77 4.40
C LEU A 178 4.31 5.56 5.13
N TRP A 179 4.76 5.12 6.30
CA TRP A 179 5.79 5.78 7.13
C TRP A 179 7.09 6.05 6.37
N ILE A 180 7.45 5.18 5.42
CA ILE A 180 8.64 5.34 4.56
C ILE A 180 8.59 6.60 3.67
N TYR A 181 7.40 7.16 3.43
CA TYR A 181 7.20 8.35 2.60
C TYR A 181 7.08 9.63 3.42
N HIS A 182 7.23 9.56 4.75
CA HIS A 182 7.25 10.71 5.63
C HIS A 182 8.57 11.48 5.45
N ASP A 183 8.50 12.82 5.44
CA ASP A 183 9.67 13.68 5.19
C ASP A 183 10.76 13.48 6.26
N ASP A 184 10.36 13.09 7.48
CA ASP A 184 11.27 12.73 8.57
C ASP A 184 11.06 11.28 9.05
N TYR A 185 11.11 10.32 8.11
CA TYR A 185 11.06 8.89 8.46
C TYR A 185 12.19 8.47 9.40
N SER A 186 13.33 9.18 9.35
CA SER A 186 14.50 8.92 10.19
C SER A 186 14.22 9.14 11.68
N ARG A 187 13.45 10.19 12.00
CA ARG A 187 12.99 10.46 13.36
C ARG A 187 12.02 9.39 13.84
N LEU A 188 11.06 8.97 13.00
CA LEU A 188 10.12 7.89 13.36
C LEU A 188 10.86 6.60 13.76
N ILE A 189 11.89 6.21 13.00
CA ILE A 189 12.74 5.06 13.31
C ILE A 189 13.39 5.23 14.69
N LYS A 190 13.96 6.40 14.98
CA LYS A 190 14.60 6.67 16.29
C LYS A 190 13.60 6.61 17.43
N GLU A 191 12.43 7.21 17.27
CA GLU A 191 11.35 7.19 18.26
C GLU A 191 10.89 5.75 18.55
N LEU A 192 10.63 4.95 17.50
CA LEU A 192 10.28 3.54 17.68
C LEU A 192 11.38 2.77 18.42
N ARG A 193 12.65 2.99 18.07
CA ARG A 193 13.78 2.33 18.73
C ARG A 193 13.85 2.66 20.22
N LEU A 194 13.64 3.92 20.59
CA LEU A 194 13.58 4.31 22.01
C LEU A 194 12.47 3.56 22.75
N CYS A 195 11.28 3.42 22.15
CA CYS A 195 10.21 2.60 22.74
C CYS A 195 10.60 1.12 22.85
N LEU A 196 11.19 0.56 21.79
CA LEU A 196 11.62 -0.85 21.77
C LEU A 196 12.71 -1.12 22.82
N ASP A 197 13.71 -0.25 22.91
CA ASP A 197 14.81 -0.41 23.86
C ASP A 197 14.28 -0.28 25.30
N SER A 198 13.34 0.63 25.57
CA SER A 198 12.65 0.73 26.87
C SER A 198 11.86 -0.55 27.22
N LEU A 199 11.16 -1.14 26.25
CA LEU A 199 10.42 -2.40 26.46
C LEU A 199 11.34 -3.62 26.63
N VAL A 200 12.53 -3.59 26.04
CA VAL A 200 13.56 -4.61 26.27
C VAL A 200 14.12 -4.47 27.68
N GLU A 201 14.43 -3.24 28.10
CA GLU A 201 14.94 -2.94 29.44
C GLU A 201 13.93 -3.32 30.53
N SER A 202 12.63 -3.06 30.30
CA SER A 202 11.57 -3.50 31.20
C SER A 202 11.35 -5.02 31.19
N GLY A 203 11.88 -5.74 30.20
CA GLY A 203 11.66 -7.18 30.02
C GLY A 203 10.27 -7.54 29.48
N ASP A 204 9.51 -6.57 28.97
CA ASP A 204 8.23 -6.79 28.30
C ASP A 204 8.42 -7.46 26.94
N ILE A 205 9.53 -7.18 26.26
CA ILE A 205 9.92 -7.83 25.01
C ILE A 205 11.36 -8.33 25.09
N SER A 206 11.71 -9.32 24.27
CA SER A 206 13.08 -9.78 24.07
C SER A 206 13.55 -9.41 22.67
N LYS A 207 14.84 -9.05 22.58
CA LYS A 207 15.53 -8.74 21.32
C LYS A 207 16.48 -9.88 20.97
N THR A 208 16.32 -10.44 19.79
CA THR A 208 17.20 -11.46 19.21
C THR A 208 17.85 -10.92 17.94
N ARG A 209 18.75 -11.70 17.34
CA ARG A 209 19.34 -11.37 16.03
C ARG A 209 18.27 -11.20 14.94
N ASP A 210 17.19 -11.96 15.04
CA ASP A 210 16.13 -12.03 14.03
C ASP A 210 15.00 -11.03 14.27
N GLY A 211 14.98 -10.35 15.42
CA GLY A 211 13.99 -9.31 15.71
C GLY A 211 13.54 -9.25 17.16
N TYR A 212 12.29 -8.87 17.37
CA TYR A 212 11.67 -8.67 18.69
C TYR A 212 10.54 -9.67 18.93
N LYS A 213 10.37 -10.13 20.16
CA LYS A 213 9.27 -11.03 20.57
C LYS A 213 8.71 -10.59 21.93
N PRO A 214 7.39 -10.56 22.16
CA PRO A 214 6.84 -10.28 23.47
C PRO A 214 7.16 -11.41 24.46
N THR A 215 7.35 -11.06 25.74
CA THR A 215 7.45 -12.01 26.83
C THR A 215 6.10 -12.17 27.54
N GLY A 216 6.00 -13.11 28.48
CA GLY A 216 4.80 -13.22 29.33
C GLY A 216 4.51 -11.95 30.15
N LYS A 217 5.54 -11.13 30.43
CA LYS A 217 5.40 -9.87 31.16
C LYS A 217 4.57 -8.84 30.39
N ALA A 218 4.67 -8.82 29.06
CA ALA A 218 3.91 -7.91 28.20
C ALA A 218 2.41 -7.92 28.48
N ILE A 219 1.83 -9.12 28.69
CA ILE A 219 0.39 -9.27 28.96
C ILE A 219 0.03 -8.64 30.32
N ASN A 220 0.87 -8.85 31.33
CA ASN A 220 0.64 -8.28 32.67
C ASN A 220 0.74 -6.75 32.62
N THR A 221 1.74 -6.22 31.92
CA THR A 221 1.95 -4.78 31.75
C THR A 221 0.77 -4.13 31.02
N LEU A 222 0.30 -4.73 29.92
CA LEU A 222 -0.89 -4.25 29.20
C LEU A 222 -2.17 -4.30 30.05
N ASN A 223 -2.37 -5.38 30.82
CA ASN A 223 -3.52 -5.50 31.70
C ASN A 223 -3.49 -4.44 32.82
N HIS A 224 -2.32 -4.21 33.43
CA HIS A 224 -2.14 -3.19 34.44
C HIS A 224 -2.45 -1.80 33.89
N PHE A 225 -1.85 -1.45 32.74
CA PHE A 225 -2.07 -0.18 32.07
C PHE A 225 -3.56 0.05 31.71
N ASN A 226 -4.23 -0.98 31.18
CA ASN A 226 -5.66 -0.89 30.85
C ASN A 226 -6.53 -0.68 32.10
N ASN A 227 -6.23 -1.38 33.19
CA ASN A 227 -6.94 -1.23 34.45
C ASN A 227 -6.74 0.16 35.07
N GLU A 228 -5.52 0.69 35.05
CA GLU A 228 -5.23 2.05 35.51
C GLU A 228 -5.94 3.10 34.67
N LYS A 229 -5.94 2.95 33.34
CA LYS A 229 -6.66 3.83 32.42
C LYS A 229 -8.17 3.79 32.67
N GLN A 230 -8.73 2.62 32.92
CA GLN A 230 -10.14 2.48 33.28
C GLN A 230 -10.45 3.20 34.60
N ARG A 231 -9.65 2.97 35.65
CA ARG A 231 -9.80 3.64 36.95
C ARG A 231 -9.69 5.16 36.83
N TYR A 232 -8.73 5.65 36.05
CA TYR A 232 -8.56 7.08 35.79
C TYR A 232 -9.81 7.68 35.13
N ASN A 233 -10.36 7.01 34.11
CA ASN A 233 -11.58 7.46 33.43
C ASN A 233 -12.81 7.44 34.36
N GLU A 234 -12.95 6.40 35.19
CA GLU A 234 -13.99 6.31 36.20
C GLU A 234 -13.86 7.43 37.24
N ASN A 235 -12.65 7.74 37.68
CA ASN A 235 -12.38 8.85 38.59
C ASN A 235 -12.73 10.21 37.98
N ILE A 236 -12.36 10.47 36.72
CA ILE A 236 -12.77 11.71 36.02
C ILE A 236 -14.29 11.79 35.93
N ARG A 237 -14.95 10.69 35.56
CA ARG A 237 -16.42 10.68 35.43
C ARG A 237 -17.10 10.94 36.77
N SER A 238 -16.58 10.33 37.84
CA SER A 238 -17.04 10.55 39.21
C SER A 238 -16.82 12.00 39.65
N GLN A 239 -15.63 12.56 39.43
CA GLN A 239 -15.33 13.97 39.74
C GLN A 239 -16.23 14.94 38.98
N LYS A 240 -16.51 14.68 37.70
CA LYS A 240 -17.47 15.47 36.92
C LYS A 240 -18.89 15.37 37.50
N SER A 241 -19.32 14.16 37.85
CA SER A 241 -20.63 13.95 38.48
C SER A 241 -20.73 14.67 39.84
N MET A 242 -19.66 14.62 40.64
CA MET A 242 -19.58 15.29 41.93
C MET A 242 -19.62 16.81 41.76
N PHE A 243 -18.87 17.37 40.81
CA PHE A 243 -18.91 18.80 40.48
C PHE A 243 -20.34 19.26 40.15
N TRP A 244 -21.05 18.53 39.28
CA TRP A 244 -22.43 18.85 38.94
C TRP A 244 -23.37 18.71 40.15
N ALA A 245 -23.23 17.67 40.95
CA ALA A 245 -24.02 17.49 42.17
C ALA A 245 -23.79 18.64 43.16
N THR A 246 -22.54 19.05 43.38
CA THR A 246 -22.18 20.20 44.24
C THR A 246 -22.74 21.51 43.68
N LEU A 247 -22.69 21.72 42.37
CA LEU A 247 -23.25 22.91 41.72
C LEU A 247 -24.78 22.99 41.93
N PHE A 248 -25.51 21.90 41.71
CA PHE A 248 -26.96 21.86 41.92
C PHE A 248 -27.32 22.02 43.40
N ALA A 249 -26.55 21.44 44.32
CA ALA A 249 -26.75 21.62 45.75
C ALA A 249 -26.53 23.08 46.19
N ALA A 250 -25.50 23.76 45.66
CA ALA A 250 -25.25 25.17 45.93
C ALA A 250 -26.41 26.07 45.41
N ILE A 251 -26.90 25.81 44.19
CA ILE A 251 -28.07 26.52 43.64
C ILE A 251 -29.32 26.26 44.50
N GLY A 252 -29.56 25.01 44.89
CA GLY A 252 -30.67 24.64 45.77
C GLY A 252 -30.60 25.34 47.12
N ALA A 253 -29.43 25.39 47.75
CA ALA A 253 -29.22 26.08 49.02
C ALA A 253 -29.50 27.59 48.91
N LEU A 254 -29.03 28.24 47.83
CA LEU A 254 -29.35 29.65 47.55
C LEU A 254 -30.86 29.86 47.38
N GLY A 255 -31.54 28.98 46.65
CA GLY A 255 -33.00 29.03 46.46
C GLY A 255 -33.79 28.79 47.75
N SER A 256 -33.33 27.89 48.62
CA SER A 256 -33.94 27.66 49.92
C SER A 256 -33.75 28.86 50.87
N MET A 257 -32.58 29.50 50.83
CA MET A 257 -32.33 30.72 51.63
C MET A 257 -33.21 31.89 51.19
N THR A 258 -33.41 32.10 49.88
CA THR A 258 -34.31 33.17 49.39
C THR A 258 -35.77 32.89 49.74
N ALA A 259 -36.22 31.64 49.63
CA ALA A 259 -37.57 31.25 50.04
C ALA A 259 -37.80 31.43 51.55
N ALA A 260 -36.82 31.06 52.39
CA ALA A 260 -36.90 31.25 53.84
C ALA A 260 -36.91 32.74 54.23
N PHE A 261 -36.12 33.57 53.55
CA PHE A 261 -36.10 35.02 53.79
C PHE A 261 -37.41 35.70 53.40
N ILE A 262 -38.01 35.31 52.27
CA ILE A 262 -39.34 35.80 51.85
C ILE A 262 -40.44 35.33 52.81
N GLY A 263 -40.34 34.10 53.34
CA GLY A 263 -41.28 33.56 54.32
C GLY A 263 -41.18 34.25 55.70
N LEU A 264 -40.00 34.72 56.10
CA LEU A 264 -39.79 35.49 57.34
C LEU A 264 -40.20 36.96 57.25
N MET A 265 -40.35 37.51 56.03
CA MET A 265 -40.79 38.89 55.77
C MET A 265 -42.31 39.01 55.53
N LYS A 266 -43.06 37.91 55.63
CA LYS A 266 -44.53 37.87 55.64
C LYS A 266 -45.06 37.79 57.06
#